data_AF-F9UE76-F1
#
_entry.id   AF-F9UE76-F1
#
_cell.length_a   1.000
_cell.length_b   1.000
_cell.length_c   1.000
_cell.angle_alpha   90.00
_cell.angle_beta   90.00
_cell.angle_gamma   90.00
#
_symmetry.space_group_name_H-M   'P 1'
#
loop_
_entity.id
_entity.type
_entity.pdbx_description
1 polymer ?
#
loop_
_entity_poly.entity_id
_entity_poly.type
_entity_poly.pdbx_seq_one_letter_code
_entity_poly.pdbx_strand_id
1 'polypeptide(L)'
;MNPNTALKRGSLLVLLGLVAVLIAATPAAFASTASEREYQRGYNDCLQGRYDQNQHGESYKKGCRAAEDGQKSGAPSAKHAPATTSGASKAKISDLKGMDSIKAFDVMTSRGFTNVDTISQGNALYGIYYNAKTQQCVQLTNANGRVESANDIGTHPNCR
;
A
#
# COMPACT_ATOMS: atom_id res chain seq x y z
N MET A 1 -35.46 -5.88 68.69
CA MET A 1 -34.38 -6.12 69.68
C MET A 1 -33.20 -6.76 68.95
N ASN A 2 -32.05 -6.07 68.96
CA ASN A 2 -30.69 -6.50 68.58
C ASN A 2 -30.11 -7.43 69.70
N PRO A 3 -28.88 -8.05 69.69
CA PRO A 3 -27.69 -7.83 68.83
C PRO A 3 -26.71 -9.02 68.51
N ASN A 4 -25.87 -8.80 67.49
CA ASN A 4 -24.41 -9.04 67.34
C ASN A 4 -23.70 -10.36 67.76
N THR A 5 -22.92 -10.95 66.82
CA THR A 5 -21.45 -11.28 66.87
C THR A 5 -21.11 -12.23 65.70
N ALA A 6 -19.95 -12.30 65.06
CA ALA A 6 -18.65 -11.64 65.17
C ALA A 6 -17.92 -11.73 63.82
N LEU A 7 -17.09 -10.71 63.57
CA LEU A 7 -16.10 -10.56 62.52
C LEU A 7 -15.04 -11.68 62.56
N LYS A 8 -14.78 -12.39 61.45
CA LYS A 8 -13.54 -13.17 61.27
C LYS A 8 -12.79 -12.68 60.04
N ARG A 9 -11.72 -11.92 60.28
CA ARG A 9 -10.70 -11.56 59.28
C ARG A 9 -9.87 -12.81 58.95
N GLY A 10 -9.64 -13.07 57.67
CA GLY A 10 -8.74 -14.12 57.20
C GLY A 10 -8.60 -14.11 55.68
N SER A 11 -7.48 -13.57 55.20
CA SER A 11 -7.02 -13.49 53.81
C SER A 11 -7.08 -14.83 53.05
N LEU A 12 -7.33 -14.80 51.73
CA LEU A 12 -6.35 -15.20 50.69
C LEU A 12 -6.97 -15.07 49.27
N LEU A 13 -6.27 -14.35 48.39
CA LEU A 13 -6.44 -14.30 46.94
C LEU A 13 -6.48 -15.70 46.29
N VAL A 14 -7.34 -15.93 45.30
CA VAL A 14 -6.97 -16.45 43.97
C VAL A 14 -7.92 -15.89 42.91
N LEU A 15 -7.37 -15.11 41.99
CA LEU A 15 -7.99 -14.60 40.77
C LEU A 15 -8.25 -15.75 39.79
N LEU A 16 -9.51 -15.97 39.42
CA LEU A 16 -9.94 -16.70 38.22
C LEU A 16 -10.87 -15.74 37.48
N GLY A 17 -10.48 -15.08 36.39
CA GLY A 17 -9.81 -15.67 35.24
C GLY A 17 -10.86 -15.84 34.15
N LEU A 18 -11.11 -14.76 33.39
CA LEU A 18 -11.62 -14.74 32.01
C LEU A 18 -11.76 -13.26 31.60
N VAL A 19 -10.63 -12.57 31.39
CA VAL A 19 -10.65 -11.37 30.55
C VAL A 19 -10.70 -11.90 29.12
N ALA A 20 -11.91 -12.01 28.56
CA ALA A 20 -12.07 -12.14 27.12
C ALA A 20 -11.58 -10.83 26.51
N VAL A 21 -10.29 -10.77 26.15
CA VAL A 21 -9.74 -9.69 25.34
C VAL A 21 -10.37 -9.83 23.96
N LEU A 22 -11.53 -9.18 23.78
CA LEU A 22 -12.07 -8.89 22.47
C LEU A 22 -11.08 -7.96 21.79
N ILE A 23 -10.13 -8.52 21.05
CA ILE A 23 -9.32 -7.76 20.11
C ILE A 23 -10.30 -7.31 19.04
N ALA A 24 -10.86 -6.10 19.21
CA ALA A 24 -11.60 -5.42 18.17
C ALA A 24 -10.61 -5.18 17.01
N ALA A 25 -10.56 -6.12 16.07
CA ALA A 25 -9.88 -5.91 14.80
C ALA A 25 -10.55 -4.70 14.16
N THR A 26 -9.85 -3.57 14.14
CA THR A 26 -10.40 -2.34 13.59
C THR A 26 -10.65 -2.56 12.10
N PRO A 27 -11.91 -2.50 11.63
CA PRO A 27 -12.26 -2.82 10.24
C PRO A 27 -11.62 -1.85 9.22
N ALA A 28 -11.16 -0.69 9.69
CA ALA A 28 -10.53 0.34 8.87
C ALA A 28 -9.29 -0.15 8.10
N ALA A 29 -8.44 -0.99 8.70
CA ALA A 29 -7.22 -1.48 8.06
C ALA A 29 -7.50 -2.40 6.86
N PHE A 30 -8.50 -3.28 6.98
CA PHE A 30 -8.91 -4.17 5.91
C PHE A 30 -9.62 -3.40 4.78
N ALA A 31 -10.45 -2.43 5.13
CA ALA A 31 -11.09 -1.56 4.14
C ALA A 31 -10.07 -0.74 3.35
N SER A 32 -9.04 -0.18 4.01
CA SER A 32 -7.98 0.59 3.33
C SER A 32 -7.12 -0.27 2.41
N THR A 33 -6.84 -1.52 2.78
CA THR A 33 -6.09 -2.42 1.88
C THR A 33 -6.95 -2.90 0.72
N ALA A 34 -8.25 -3.13 0.93
CA ALA A 34 -9.16 -3.45 -0.16
C ALA A 34 -9.28 -2.29 -1.15
N SER A 35 -9.44 -1.05 -0.67
CA SER A 35 -9.50 0.13 -1.53
C SER A 35 -8.19 0.36 -2.30
N GLU A 36 -7.05 0.13 -1.67
CA GLU A 36 -5.73 0.21 -2.31
C GLU A 36 -5.54 -0.84 -3.41
N ARG A 37 -5.92 -2.11 -3.17
CA ARG A 37 -5.90 -3.16 -4.20
C ARG A 37 -6.77 -2.79 -5.39
N GLU A 38 -7.99 -2.33 -5.14
CA GLU A 38 -8.92 -1.97 -6.20
C GLU A 38 -8.42 -0.76 -6.99
N TYR A 39 -7.81 0.23 -6.33
CA TYR A 39 -7.16 1.35 -6.99
C TYR A 39 -6.05 0.87 -7.94
N GLN A 40 -5.14 0.02 -7.45
CA GLN A 40 -4.03 -0.52 -8.25
C GLN A 40 -4.54 -1.33 -9.45
N ARG A 41 -5.54 -2.17 -9.21
CA ARG A 41 -6.17 -3.00 -10.24
C ARG A 41 -6.79 -2.12 -11.32
N GLY A 42 -7.56 -1.11 -10.94
CA GLY A 42 -8.15 -0.16 -11.89
C GLY A 42 -7.12 0.59 -12.70
N TYR A 43 -6.03 1.05 -12.07
CA TYR A 43 -4.91 1.69 -12.77
C TYR A 43 -4.28 0.75 -13.81
N ASN A 44 -3.95 -0.48 -13.42
CA ASN A 44 -3.29 -1.45 -14.29
C ASN A 44 -4.20 -1.93 -15.44
N ASP A 45 -5.47 -2.24 -15.15
CA ASP A 45 -6.44 -2.68 -16.15
C ASP A 45 -6.69 -1.60 -17.20
N CYS A 46 -6.73 -0.33 -16.77
CA CYS A 46 -6.88 0.82 -17.64
C CYS A 46 -5.69 0.98 -18.60
N LEU A 47 -4.46 0.86 -18.10
CA LEU A 47 -3.26 0.87 -18.95
C LEU A 47 -3.25 -0.26 -19.98
N GLN A 48 -3.88 -1.40 -19.66
CA GLN A 48 -4.00 -2.55 -20.56
C GLN A 48 -5.22 -2.48 -21.50
N GLY A 49 -6.06 -1.44 -21.40
CA GLY A 49 -7.30 -1.33 -22.17
C GLY A 49 -8.37 -2.35 -21.77
N ARG A 50 -8.27 -2.93 -20.56
CA ARG A 50 -9.17 -3.98 -20.04
C ARG A 50 -10.24 -3.43 -19.09
N TYR A 51 -10.37 -2.12 -19.00
CA TYR A 51 -11.28 -1.43 -18.10
C TYR A 51 -12.75 -1.57 -18.53
N ASP A 52 -13.61 -2.09 -17.66
CA ASP A 52 -15.07 -2.10 -17.83
C ASP A 52 -15.71 -0.97 -17.00
N GLN A 53 -16.39 -0.03 -17.66
CA GLN A 53 -16.96 1.15 -17.01
C GLN A 53 -18.08 0.86 -15.99
N ASN A 54 -18.78 -0.27 -16.11
CA ASN A 54 -20.11 -0.40 -15.52
C ASN A 54 -20.20 -1.19 -14.20
N GLN A 55 -19.10 -1.76 -13.68
CA GLN A 55 -19.20 -2.73 -12.58
C GLN A 55 -18.18 -2.58 -11.44
N HIS A 56 -17.55 -1.42 -11.29
CA HIS A 56 -16.49 -1.25 -10.28
C HIS A 56 -16.76 -0.16 -9.25
N GLY A 57 -16.19 -0.33 -8.06
CA GLY A 57 -16.25 0.64 -6.97
C GLY A 57 -15.40 1.89 -7.25
N GLU A 58 -15.58 2.92 -6.43
CA GLU A 58 -14.94 4.23 -6.66
C GLU A 58 -13.41 4.19 -6.68
N SER A 59 -12.77 3.36 -5.85
CA SER A 59 -11.31 3.21 -5.84
C SER A 59 -10.76 2.71 -7.18
N TYR A 60 -11.40 1.70 -7.77
CA TYR A 60 -11.01 1.16 -9.07
C TYR A 60 -11.15 2.21 -10.18
N LYS A 61 -12.28 2.92 -10.21
CA LYS A 61 -12.51 4.01 -11.18
C LYS A 61 -11.47 5.12 -11.04
N LYS A 62 -11.12 5.48 -9.80
CA LYS A 62 -10.10 6.49 -9.52
C LYS A 62 -8.73 6.05 -10.05
N GLY A 63 -8.39 4.78 -9.90
CA GLY A 63 -7.16 4.19 -10.45
C GLY A 63 -7.07 4.35 -11.97
N CYS A 64 -8.14 4.03 -12.71
CA CYS A 64 -8.14 4.20 -14.16
C CYS A 64 -8.02 5.67 -14.58
N ARG A 65 -8.76 6.58 -13.93
CA ARG A 65 -8.62 8.03 -14.20
C ARG A 65 -7.17 8.51 -14.03
N ALA A 66 -6.49 8.06 -12.96
CA ALA A 66 -5.09 8.38 -12.74
C ALA A 66 -4.17 7.82 -13.84
N ALA A 67 -4.44 6.63 -14.36
CA ALA A 67 -3.71 6.07 -15.49
C ALA A 67 -3.89 6.90 -16.77
N GLU A 68 -5.12 7.30 -17.09
CA GLU A 68 -5.42 8.16 -18.25
C GLU A 68 -4.72 9.52 -18.14
N ASP A 69 -4.72 10.14 -16.96
CA ASP A 69 -4.08 11.43 -16.72
C ASP A 69 -2.55 11.33 -16.84
N GLY A 70 -1.96 10.23 -16.37
CA GLY A 70 -0.56 9.89 -16.58
C GLY A 70 -0.20 9.73 -18.07
N GLN A 71 -1.06 9.06 -18.84
CA GLN A 71 -0.88 8.90 -20.30
C GLN A 71 -0.99 10.22 -21.06
N LYS A 72 -1.98 11.06 -20.72
CA LYS A 72 -2.15 12.41 -21.32
C LYS A 72 -0.96 13.31 -21.02
N SER A 73 -0.41 13.22 -19.81
CA SER A 73 0.79 13.94 -19.39
C SER A 73 2.08 13.39 -20.03
N GLY A 74 2.02 12.20 -20.63
CA GLY A 74 3.12 11.50 -21.28
C GLY A 74 2.99 11.34 -22.80
N ALA A 75 2.10 12.11 -23.46
CA ALA A 75 1.93 12.04 -24.92
C ALA A 75 3.28 12.28 -25.66
N PRO A 76 3.66 11.42 -26.60
CA PRO A 76 5.04 11.33 -27.08
C PRO A 76 5.35 12.43 -28.11
N SER A 77 6.24 13.35 -27.76
CA SER A 77 6.92 14.17 -28.77
C SER A 77 8.24 13.51 -29.19
N ALA A 78 8.29 13.22 -30.49
CA ALA A 78 9.47 13.09 -31.32
C ALA A 78 10.40 11.88 -31.13
N LYS A 79 10.33 11.01 -32.15
CA LYS A 79 11.46 10.34 -32.79
C LYS A 79 12.82 10.97 -32.43
N HIS A 80 13.62 10.33 -31.60
CA HIS A 80 15.08 10.47 -31.59
C HIS A 80 15.68 9.14 -31.12
N ALA A 81 16.62 8.64 -31.91
CA ALA A 81 17.43 7.46 -31.64
C ALA A 81 18.18 7.59 -30.30
N PRO A 82 18.56 6.48 -29.64
CA PRO A 82 19.16 6.53 -28.32
C PRO A 82 20.54 7.19 -28.37
N ALA A 83 20.63 8.40 -27.81
CA ALA A 83 21.89 8.91 -27.30
C ALA A 83 22.19 8.18 -25.99
N THR A 84 23.22 7.34 -26.01
CA THR A 84 23.80 6.70 -24.84
C THR A 84 24.30 7.79 -23.90
N THR A 85 23.53 8.10 -22.86
CA THR A 85 23.99 8.96 -21.76
C THR A 85 23.87 8.18 -20.46
N SER A 86 25.02 7.85 -19.91
CA SER A 86 25.21 7.11 -18.68
C SER A 86 24.57 7.84 -17.48
N GLY A 87 23.71 7.11 -16.76
CA GLY A 87 23.40 7.35 -15.34
C GLY A 87 22.30 8.38 -15.05
N ALA A 88 21.03 8.03 -15.29
CA ALA A 88 19.94 8.76 -14.62
C ALA A 88 20.09 8.61 -13.09
N SER A 89 20.08 9.72 -12.36
CA SER A 89 20.21 9.70 -10.91
C SER A 89 19.05 8.94 -10.28
N LYS A 90 19.35 8.10 -9.28
CA LYS A 90 18.33 7.37 -8.51
C LYS A 90 17.30 8.33 -7.92
N ALA A 91 16.03 8.02 -8.13
CA ALA A 91 14.92 8.71 -7.49
C ALA A 91 14.93 8.45 -5.98
N LYS A 92 14.62 9.49 -5.21
CA LYS A 92 14.45 9.41 -3.76
C LYS A 92 13.21 8.58 -3.43
N ILE A 93 13.32 7.71 -2.42
CA ILE A 93 12.22 6.85 -1.94
C ILE A 93 11.98 6.96 -0.42
N SER A 94 12.92 7.54 0.32
CA SER A 94 12.85 7.61 1.79
C SER A 94 11.72 8.52 2.30
N ASP A 95 11.25 9.45 1.48
CA ASP A 95 10.15 10.35 1.77
C ASP A 95 8.77 9.71 1.62
N LEU A 96 8.70 8.48 1.10
CA LEU A 96 7.45 7.74 0.96
C LEU A 96 6.97 7.18 2.29
N LYS A 97 7.87 6.94 3.26
CA LYS A 97 7.50 6.37 4.56
C LYS A 97 6.48 7.25 5.28
N GLY A 98 5.38 6.65 5.71
CA GLY A 98 4.26 7.30 6.37
C GLY A 98 3.27 8.00 5.42
N MET A 99 3.56 8.06 4.12
CA MET A 99 2.63 8.58 3.12
C MET A 99 1.40 7.67 2.99
N ASP A 100 0.25 8.25 2.66
CA ASP A 100 -0.92 7.49 2.21
C ASP A 100 -0.54 6.60 1.01
N SER A 101 -0.96 5.33 1.02
CA SER A 101 -0.50 4.36 0.00
C SER A 101 -0.89 4.75 -1.42
N ILE A 102 -2.11 5.29 -1.61
CA ILE A 102 -2.61 5.68 -2.94
C ILE A 102 -1.80 6.89 -3.42
N LYS A 103 -1.57 7.87 -2.54
CA LYS A 103 -0.69 9.00 -2.87
C LYS A 103 0.74 8.56 -3.17
N ALA A 104 1.28 7.60 -2.42
CA ALA A 104 2.62 7.07 -2.63
C ALA A 104 2.74 6.37 -3.99
N PHE A 105 1.70 5.64 -4.40
CA PHE A 105 1.60 5.09 -5.75
C PHE A 105 1.70 6.20 -6.81
N ASP A 106 0.86 7.24 -6.72
CA ASP A 106 0.87 8.36 -7.68
C ASP A 106 2.25 9.05 -7.75
N VAL A 107 2.87 9.24 -6.59
CA VAL A 107 4.22 9.81 -6.48
C VAL A 107 5.26 8.90 -7.14
N MET A 108 5.20 7.59 -6.93
CA MET A 108 6.10 6.63 -7.58
C MET A 108 5.95 6.67 -9.10
N THR A 109 4.72 6.66 -9.61
CA THR A 109 4.43 6.79 -11.04
C THR A 109 4.97 8.10 -11.61
N SER A 110 4.75 9.23 -10.91
CA SER A 110 5.29 10.54 -11.34
C SER A 110 6.82 10.57 -11.40
N ARG A 111 7.48 9.74 -10.58
CA ARG A 111 8.95 9.56 -10.56
C ARG A 111 9.44 8.58 -11.63
N GLY A 112 8.54 8.07 -12.47
CA GLY A 112 8.86 7.15 -13.56
C GLY A 112 8.96 5.69 -13.13
N PHE A 113 8.46 5.33 -11.95
CA PHE A 113 8.32 3.93 -11.58
C PHE A 113 7.04 3.34 -12.17
N THR A 114 7.12 2.07 -12.56
CA THR A 114 5.98 1.24 -12.94
C THR A 114 5.79 0.17 -11.86
N ASN A 115 4.55 -0.06 -11.40
CA ASN A 115 4.26 -1.21 -10.56
C ASN A 115 4.33 -2.48 -11.42
N VAL A 116 5.22 -3.40 -11.06
CA VAL A 116 5.49 -4.64 -11.80
C VAL A 116 5.03 -5.89 -11.06
N ASP A 117 4.71 -5.76 -9.76
CA ASP A 117 4.11 -6.81 -8.97
C ASP A 117 3.37 -6.25 -7.76
N THR A 118 2.37 -6.98 -7.28
CA THR A 118 1.65 -6.67 -6.04
C THR A 118 1.32 -7.97 -5.32
N ILE A 119 1.88 -8.12 -4.12
CA ILE A 119 1.70 -9.30 -3.28
C ILE A 119 0.90 -8.89 -2.04
N SER A 120 -0.10 -9.67 -1.68
CA SER A 120 -0.92 -9.45 -0.49
C SER A 120 -0.61 -10.49 0.58
N GLN A 121 -0.21 -10.05 1.78
CA GLN A 121 0.04 -10.95 2.91
C GLN A 121 -0.50 -10.35 4.21
N GLY A 122 -1.45 -11.06 4.83
CA GLY A 122 -2.14 -10.56 6.02
C GLY A 122 -2.86 -9.24 5.76
N ASN A 123 -2.54 -8.22 6.58
CA ASN A 123 -3.04 -6.85 6.45
C ASN A 123 -2.07 -5.91 5.70
N ALA A 124 -1.05 -6.46 5.05
CA ALA A 124 -0.06 -5.70 4.31
C ALA A 124 -0.13 -5.98 2.80
N LEU A 125 0.19 -4.96 2.01
CA LEU A 125 0.37 -5.00 0.58
C LEU A 125 1.82 -4.68 0.24
N TYR A 126 2.45 -5.53 -0.55
CA TYR A 126 3.82 -5.38 -1.01
C TYR A 126 3.79 -5.05 -2.49
N GLY A 127 4.03 -3.78 -2.82
CA GLY A 127 4.14 -3.34 -4.21
C GLY A 127 5.59 -3.35 -4.67
N ILE A 128 5.86 -3.99 -5.81
CA ILE A 128 7.18 -3.96 -6.46
C ILE A 128 7.15 -2.97 -7.61
N TYR A 129 8.11 -2.06 -7.63
CA TYR A 129 8.16 -0.93 -8.54
C TYR A 129 9.51 -0.90 -9.26
N TYR A 130 9.46 -0.74 -10.58
CA TYR A 130 10.65 -0.67 -11.41
C TYR A 130 10.74 0.67 -12.13
N ASN A 131 11.91 1.30 -12.09
CA ASN A 131 12.23 2.46 -12.92
C ASN A 131 13.30 2.07 -13.94
N ALA A 132 12.89 1.90 -15.20
CA ALA A 132 13.78 1.48 -16.28
C ALA A 132 14.91 2.47 -16.57
N LYS A 133 14.71 3.77 -16.30
CA LYS A 133 15.72 4.81 -16.54
C LYS A 133 16.86 4.74 -15.54
N THR A 134 16.55 4.51 -14.26
CA THR A 134 17.52 4.47 -13.15
C THR A 134 17.90 3.05 -12.72
N GLN A 135 17.25 2.05 -13.31
CA GLN A 135 17.34 0.63 -12.95
C GLN A 135 17.05 0.34 -11.47
N GLN A 136 16.27 1.20 -10.81
CA GLN A 136 15.86 0.97 -9.42
C GLN A 136 14.73 -0.03 -9.33
N CYS A 137 14.87 -1.01 -8.44
CA CYS A 137 13.83 -1.96 -8.09
C CYS A 137 13.45 -1.72 -6.63
N VAL A 138 12.25 -1.21 -6.39
CA VAL A 138 11.81 -0.72 -5.09
C VAL A 138 10.62 -1.52 -4.61
N GLN A 139 10.66 -1.97 -3.36
CA GLN A 139 9.51 -2.53 -2.67
C GLN A 139 8.91 -1.48 -1.73
N LEU A 140 7.60 -1.26 -1.85
CA LEU A 140 6.81 -0.57 -0.83
C LEU A 140 6.04 -1.62 -0.02
N THR A 141 6.12 -1.52 1.30
CA THR A 141 5.24 -2.25 2.21
C THR A 141 4.18 -1.29 2.72
N ASN A 142 2.92 -1.57 2.39
CA ASN A 142 1.78 -0.75 2.72
C ASN A 142 0.90 -1.47 3.74
N ALA A 143 0.56 -0.81 4.84
CA ALA A 143 -0.34 -1.34 5.85
C ALA A 143 -1.19 -0.19 6.40
N ASN A 144 -2.44 -0.49 6.79
CA ASN A 144 -3.36 0.49 7.36
C ASN A 144 -3.53 1.77 6.49
N GLY A 145 -3.45 1.61 5.16
CA GLY A 145 -3.56 2.70 4.18
C GLY A 145 -2.33 3.60 4.09
N ARG A 146 -1.17 3.19 4.63
CA ARG A 146 0.08 3.95 4.59
C ARG A 146 1.27 3.10 4.22
N VAL A 147 2.31 3.76 3.72
CA VAL A 147 3.61 3.15 3.47
C VAL A 147 4.37 2.97 4.79
N GLU A 148 4.56 1.73 5.21
CA GLU A 148 5.35 1.37 6.37
C GLU A 148 6.86 1.38 6.07
N SER A 149 7.24 0.94 4.87
CA SER A 149 8.64 1.01 4.39
C SER A 149 8.75 1.12 2.88
N ALA A 150 9.87 1.70 2.43
CA ALA A 150 10.24 1.86 1.04
C ALA A 150 11.72 1.50 0.87
N ASN A 151 12.00 0.38 0.21
CA ASN A 151 13.34 -0.19 0.14
C ASN A 151 13.74 -0.41 -1.32
N ASP A 152 14.93 0.05 -1.71
CA ASP A 152 15.56 -0.38 -2.96
C ASP A 152 16.08 -1.81 -2.75
N ILE A 153 15.35 -2.78 -3.29
CA ILE A 153 15.64 -4.22 -3.15
C ILE A 153 16.66 -4.69 -4.20
N GLY A 154 17.01 -3.84 -5.16
CA GLY A 154 17.99 -4.13 -6.21
C GLY A 154 17.47 -5.09 -7.28
N THR A 155 16.95 -6.25 -6.90
CA THR A 155 16.52 -7.31 -7.83
C THR A 155 15.15 -7.87 -7.50
N HIS A 156 14.39 -8.18 -8.55
CA HIS A 156 13.12 -8.91 -8.50
C HIS A 156 12.87 -9.54 -9.88
N PRO A 157 12.23 -10.71 -10.01
CA PRO A 157 11.98 -11.34 -11.32
C PRO A 157 11.31 -10.42 -12.36
N ASN A 158 10.44 -9.50 -11.91
CA ASN A 158 9.71 -8.56 -12.76
C ASN A 158 10.35 -7.17 -12.91
N CYS A 159 11.50 -6.90 -12.28
CA CYS A 159 12.27 -5.66 -12.48
C CYS A 159 13.24 -5.85 -13.65
N ARG A 160 12.76 -5.63 -14.88
CA ARG A 160 13.50 -5.86 -16.13
C ARG A 160 13.09 -4.90 -17.23
#